data_AF-A0A3M0JKY1-F1
#
_entry.id   AF-A0A3M0JKY1-F1
#
_cell.length_a   1.000
_cell.length_b   1.000
_cell.length_c   1.000
_cell.angle_alpha   90.00
_cell.angle_beta   90.00
_cell.angle_gamma   90.00
#
_symmetry.space_group_name_H-M   'P 1'
#
loop_
_entity.id
_entity.type
_entity.pdbx_description
1 polymer ?
#
loop_
_entity_poly.entity_id
_entity_poly.type
_entity_poly.pdbx_seq_one_letter_code
_entity_poly.pdbx_strand_id
1 'polypeptide(L)'
;MACCVLQITGLIFGGVGMVGTLAATAVPQWRVSAYADGNIVVFETVWEGLWMDCVSQPGLRLQCKFYDSVLALPPPLEAFRALMCAAVVLAVLAFLAAVAGVAYGQQGPRVTGTCVLQVTAWLRVSLPLWGV
;
A
#
# COMPACT_ATOMS: atom_id res chain seq x y z
N MET A 1 9.05 10.17 32.82
CA MET A 1 9.87 10.26 31.59
C MET A 1 9.66 9.09 30.64
N ALA A 2 9.61 7.82 31.11
CA ALA A 2 9.46 6.64 30.23
C ALA A 2 8.17 6.60 29.38
N CYS A 3 7.02 7.05 29.92
CA CYS A 3 5.75 7.03 29.19
C CYS A 3 5.75 7.96 27.97
N CYS A 4 6.41 9.12 28.07
CA CYS A 4 6.55 10.06 26.96
C CYS A 4 7.35 9.44 25.80
N VAL A 5 8.39 8.66 26.11
CA VAL A 5 9.21 7.98 25.09
C VAL A 5 8.37 6.98 24.32
N LEU A 6 7.63 6.09 25.01
CA LEU A 6 6.77 5.08 24.38
C LEU A 6 5.69 5.70 23.49
N GLN A 7 5.12 6.83 23.90
CA GLN A 7 4.08 7.52 23.12
C GLN A 7 4.65 8.11 21.82
N ILE A 8 5.85 8.68 21.87
CA ILE A 8 6.52 9.27 20.70
C ILE A 8 7.00 8.18 19.74
N THR A 9 7.64 7.11 20.24
CA THR A 9 8.08 5.99 19.38
C THR A 9 6.90 5.27 18.76
N GLY A 10 5.81 5.05 19.50
CA GLY A 10 4.58 4.47 18.96
C GLY A 10 3.99 5.31 17.81
N LEU A 11 4.03 6.64 17.93
CA LEU A 11 3.56 7.56 16.89
C LEU A 11 4.41 7.49 15.63
N ILE A 12 5.74 7.44 15.77
CA ILE A 12 6.68 7.33 14.64
C ILE A 12 6.50 5.99 13.94
N PHE A 13 6.45 4.89 14.69
CA PHE A 13 6.24 3.55 14.13
C PHE A 13 4.88 3.42 13.43
N GLY A 14 3.82 3.96 14.02
CA GLY A 14 2.50 4.01 13.41
C GLY A 14 2.48 4.80 12.10
N GLY A 15 3.17 5.94 12.07
CA GLY A 15 3.33 6.74 10.87
C GLY A 15 4.10 6.05 9.75
N VAL A 16 5.19 5.35 10.08
CA VAL A 16 5.97 4.55 9.12
C VAL A 16 5.15 3.36 8.61
N GLY A 17 4.41 2.69 9.49
CA GLY A 17 3.50 1.60 9.12
C GLY A 17 2.44 2.04 8.11
N MET A 18 1.84 3.21 8.32
CA MET A 18 0.84 3.80 7.42
C MET A 18 1.39 4.09 6.01
N VAL A 19 2.65 4.55 5.91
CA VAL A 19 3.34 4.78 4.62
C VAL A 19 3.77 3.45 3.99
N GLY A 20 4.24 2.49 4.79
CA GLY A 20 4.63 1.17 4.33
C GLY A 20 3.47 0.38 3.72
N THR A 21 2.28 0.43 4.31
CA THR A 21 1.07 -0.21 3.74
C THR A 21 0.70 0.38 2.38
N LEU A 22 0.88 1.70 2.18
CA LEU A 22 0.65 2.32 0.87
C LEU A 22 1.68 1.89 -0.16
N ALA A 23 2.96 1.94 0.19
CA ALA A 23 4.04 1.53 -0.72
C ALA A 23 3.86 0.07 -1.16
N ALA A 24 3.47 -0.80 -0.24
CA ALA A 24 3.14 -2.19 -0.55
C ALA A 24 1.96 -2.28 -1.53
N THR A 25 0.88 -1.53 -1.34
CA THR A 25 -0.28 -1.59 -2.27
C THR A 25 0.02 -1.11 -3.70
N ALA A 26 0.98 -0.19 -3.88
CA ALA A 26 1.29 0.42 -5.16
C ALA A 26 2.34 -0.37 -5.97
N VAL A 27 3.17 -1.18 -5.30
CA VAL A 27 4.28 -1.84 -5.98
C VAL A 27 3.78 -3.04 -6.82
N PRO A 28 4.20 -3.21 -8.08
CA PRO A 28 3.76 -4.32 -8.92
C PRO A 28 4.55 -5.62 -8.73
N GLN A 29 5.41 -5.71 -7.70
CA GLN A 29 6.32 -6.85 -7.49
C GLN A 29 5.75 -7.94 -6.55
N TRP A 30 4.43 -8.01 -6.42
CA TRP A 30 3.78 -8.98 -5.52
C TRP A 30 3.98 -10.43 -5.95
N ARG A 31 3.95 -10.69 -7.26
CA ARG A 31 4.24 -12.02 -7.81
C ARG A 31 5.02 -11.88 -9.11
N VAL A 32 6.20 -12.51 -9.15
CA VAL A 32 6.98 -12.66 -10.39
C VAL A 32 6.74 -14.07 -10.88
N SER A 33 6.00 -14.21 -11.97
CA SER A 33 5.74 -15.49 -12.62
C SER A 33 6.47 -15.51 -13.96
N ALA A 34 7.34 -16.52 -14.13
CA ALA A 34 8.02 -16.80 -15.39
C ALA A 34 7.39 -18.07 -15.97
N TYR A 35 6.58 -17.93 -17.00
CA TYR A 35 5.94 -19.06 -17.67
C TYR A 35 6.86 -19.60 -18.77
N ALA A 36 7.10 -20.92 -18.77
CA ALA A 36 7.90 -21.62 -19.77
C ALA A 36 7.05 -22.76 -20.36
N ASP A 37 6.13 -22.42 -21.27
CA ASP A 37 5.27 -23.42 -21.91
C ASP A 37 5.93 -24.01 -23.16
N GLY A 38 6.59 -25.15 -22.96
CA GLY A 38 6.63 -26.27 -23.90
C GLY A 38 7.41 -26.21 -25.23
N ASN A 39 7.42 -25.12 -26.00
CA ASN A 39 8.00 -25.17 -27.36
C ASN A 39 8.47 -23.85 -28.00
N ILE A 40 8.47 -22.71 -27.31
CA ILE A 40 8.98 -21.45 -27.90
C ILE A 40 10.03 -20.81 -26.99
N VAL A 41 11.17 -20.44 -27.58
CA VAL A 41 12.33 -19.73 -26.99
C VAL A 41 11.97 -18.28 -26.66
N VAL A 42 10.98 -18.07 -25.80
CA VAL A 42 10.48 -16.76 -25.39
C VAL A 42 10.28 -16.79 -23.88
N PHE A 43 11.17 -16.12 -23.15
CA PHE A 43 11.00 -15.88 -21.71
C PHE A 43 10.02 -14.72 -21.54
N GLU A 44 8.73 -15.02 -21.36
CA GLU A 44 7.74 -14.02 -20.95
C GLU A 44 7.78 -13.87 -19.43
N THR A 45 8.45 -12.82 -18.95
CA THR A 45 8.40 -12.43 -17.54
C THR A 45 7.17 -11.56 -17.32
N VAL A 46 6.24 -12.08 -16.52
CA VAL A 46 5.02 -11.37 -16.14
C VAL A 46 5.23 -10.78 -14.74
N TRP A 47 5.07 -9.46 -14.65
CA TRP A 47 5.06 -8.74 -13.38
C TRP A 47 3.60 -8.52 -12.99
N GLU A 48 3.10 -9.35 -12.09
CA GLU A 48 1.74 -9.24 -11.58
C GLU A 48 1.72 -8.30 -10.37
N GLY A 49 1.26 -7.08 -10.60
CA GLY A 49 0.88 -6.16 -9.55
C GLY A 49 -0.53 -6.40 -9.04
N LEU A 50 -0.84 -5.84 -7.88
CA LEU A 50 -2.16 -5.98 -7.26
C LEU A 50 -3.28 -5.32 -8.10
N TRP A 51 -2.95 -4.26 -8.85
CA TRP A 51 -3.90 -3.44 -9.62
C TRP A 51 -3.63 -3.44 -11.13
N MET A 52 -2.39 -3.68 -11.55
CA MET A 52 -1.96 -3.74 -12.94
C MET A 52 -1.06 -4.95 -13.16
N ASP A 53 -1.16 -5.55 -14.34
CA ASP A 53 -0.18 -6.50 -14.84
C ASP A 53 0.67 -5.85 -15.94
N CYS A 54 1.97 -6.14 -15.92
CA CYS A 54 2.88 -5.72 -16.98
C CYS A 54 3.53 -6.97 -17.56
N VAL A 55 3.29 -7.21 -18.85
CA VAL A 55 3.88 -8.32 -19.61
C VAL A 55 5.00 -7.77 -20.48
N SER A 56 6.22 -8.32 -20.35
CA SER A 56 7.30 -8.06 -21.29
C SER A 56 7.47 -9.23 -22.26
N GLN A 57 7.15 -9.00 -23.53
CA GLN A 57 7.39 -9.95 -24.62
C GLN A 57 8.77 -9.67 -25.26
N PRO A 58 9.63 -10.68 -25.49
CA PRO A 58 10.92 -10.49 -26.16
C PRO A 58 10.70 -10.18 -27.65
N GLY A 59 10.69 -8.88 -27.99
CA GLY A 59 10.59 -8.40 -29.37
C GLY A 59 9.57 -7.26 -29.61
N LEU A 60 8.68 -6.95 -28.66
CA LEU A 60 7.73 -5.84 -28.79
C LEU A 60 7.41 -5.17 -27.45
N ARG A 61 6.97 -3.91 -27.55
CA ARG A 61 6.67 -2.93 -26.48
C ARG A 61 6.08 -3.55 -25.20
N LEU A 62 6.63 -3.16 -24.05
CA LEU A 62 6.05 -3.39 -22.71
C LEU A 62 4.59 -2.91 -22.71
N GLN A 63 3.65 -3.84 -22.53
CA GLN A 63 2.21 -3.56 -22.47
C GLN A 63 1.79 -3.79 -21.02
N CYS A 64 1.49 -2.70 -20.32
CA CYS A 64 0.86 -2.77 -19.01
C CYS A 64 -0.64 -2.58 -19.19
N LYS A 65 -1.43 -3.53 -18.69
CA LYS A 65 -2.89 -3.48 -18.70
C LYS A 65 -3.40 -3.40 -17.27
N PHE A 66 -4.46 -2.62 -17.09
CA PHE A 66 -5.24 -2.67 -15.85
C PHE A 66 -6.22 -3.84 -15.95
N TYR A 67 -6.46 -4.51 -14.82
CA TYR A 67 -7.48 -5.55 -14.78
C TYR A 67 -8.88 -4.93 -14.97
N ASP A 68 -9.46 -5.10 -16.15
CA ASP A 68 -10.78 -4.56 -16.53
C ASP A 68 -11.95 -5.27 -15.80
N SER A 69 -11.72 -6.39 -15.09
CA SER A 69 -12.79 -7.13 -14.40
C SER A 69 -12.28 -7.95 -13.21
N VAL A 70 -12.88 -7.73 -12.04
CA VAL A 70 -12.60 -8.43 -10.78
C VAL A 70 -12.96 -9.93 -10.80
N LEU A 71 -13.81 -10.36 -11.74
CA LEU A 71 -14.40 -11.70 -11.76
C LEU A 71 -13.59 -12.76 -12.54
N ALA A 72 -12.50 -12.38 -13.21
CA ALA A 72 -11.64 -13.29 -13.98
C ALA A 72 -10.28 -13.57 -13.30
N LEU A 73 -10.10 -13.10 -12.05
CA LEU A 73 -8.82 -13.19 -11.34
C LEU A 73 -8.76 -14.48 -10.49
N PRO A 74 -7.61 -15.18 -10.43
CA PRO A 74 -7.46 -16.37 -9.59
C PRO A 74 -7.80 -16.09 -8.11
N PRO A 75 -8.54 -16.99 -7.42
CA PRO A 75 -9.06 -16.78 -6.07
C PRO A 75 -8.06 -16.29 -5.01
N PRO A 76 -6.75 -16.66 -5.02
CA PRO A 76 -5.81 -16.10 -4.04
C PRO A 76 -5.58 -14.58 -4.20
N LEU A 77 -5.70 -14.01 -5.40
CA LEU A 77 -5.42 -12.59 -5.61
C LEU A 77 -6.56 -11.69 -5.07
N GLU A 78 -7.81 -12.17 -5.12
CA GLU A 78 -8.94 -11.50 -4.47
C GLU A 78 -8.73 -11.40 -2.95
N ALA A 79 -8.25 -12.48 -2.32
CA ALA A 79 -7.98 -12.49 -0.89
C ALA A 79 -6.90 -11.46 -0.51
N PHE A 80 -5.83 -11.34 -1.31
CA PHE A 80 -4.79 -10.32 -1.07
C PHE A 80 -5.31 -8.89 -1.22
N ARG A 81 -6.19 -8.60 -2.19
CA ARG A 81 -6.83 -7.28 -2.31
C ARG A 81 -7.66 -6.95 -1.08
N ALA A 82 -8.49 -7.88 -0.62
CA ALA A 82 -9.32 -7.69 0.57
C ALA A 82 -8.46 -7.45 1.82
N LEU A 83 -7.39 -8.23 2.01
CA LEU A 83 -6.45 -8.07 3.12
C LEU A 83 -5.71 -6.72 3.07
N MET A 84 -5.31 -6.26 1.89
CA MET A 84 -4.67 -4.96 1.71
C MET A 84 -5.62 -3.80 2.03
N CYS A 85 -6.86 -3.85 1.53
CA CYS A 85 -7.89 -2.86 1.87
C CYS A 85 -8.17 -2.85 3.38
N ALA A 86 -8.29 -4.02 4.01
CA ALA A 86 -8.49 -4.12 5.46
C ALA A 86 -7.28 -3.55 6.24
N ALA A 87 -6.06 -3.86 5.82
CA ALA A 87 -4.84 -3.33 6.43
C ALA A 87 -4.78 -1.80 6.37
N VAL A 88 -5.17 -1.21 5.23
CA VAL A 88 -5.27 0.24 5.07
C VAL A 88 -6.29 0.85 6.02
N VAL A 89 -7.50 0.30 6.09
CA VAL A 89 -8.56 0.79 6.99
C VAL A 89 -8.11 0.71 8.46
N LEU A 90 -7.51 -0.42 8.85
CA LEU A 90 -7.00 -0.61 10.21
C LEU A 90 -5.85 0.35 10.52
N ALA A 91 -4.95 0.63 9.57
CA ALA A 91 -3.86 1.60 9.76
C ALA A 91 -4.40 3.02 9.98
N VAL A 92 -5.43 3.43 9.24
CA VAL A 92 -6.09 4.74 9.42
C VAL A 92 -6.77 4.82 10.79
N LEU A 93 -7.52 3.80 11.18
CA LEU A 93 -8.19 3.75 12.50
C LEU A 93 -7.17 3.78 13.65
N ALA A 94 -6.08 3.03 13.55
CA ALA A 94 -5.00 3.02 14.53
C ALA A 94 -4.34 4.40 14.66
N PHE A 95 -4.10 5.08 13.54
CA PHE A 95 -3.53 6.43 13.55
C PHE A 95 -4.47 7.46 14.18
N LEU A 96 -5.77 7.41 13.85
CA LEU A 96 -6.78 8.29 14.46
C LEU A 96 -6.88 8.08 15.98
N ALA A 97 -6.85 6.83 16.44
CA ALA A 97 -6.85 6.51 17.87
C ALA A 97 -5.58 7.03 18.56
N ALA A 98 -4.41 6.91 17.93
CA ALA A 98 -3.16 7.45 18.45
C ALA A 98 -3.17 8.99 18.54
N VAL A 99 -3.71 9.68 17.52
CA VAL A 99 -3.87 11.14 17.53
C VAL A 99 -4.83 11.58 18.63
N ALA A 100 -5.97 10.89 18.81
CA ALA A 100 -6.89 11.16 19.90
C ALA A 100 -6.19 10.98 21.26
N GLY A 101 -5.45 9.89 21.45
CA GLY A 101 -4.70 9.62 22.68
C GLY A 101 -3.66 10.71 23.02
N VAL A 102 -2.99 11.26 22.00
CA VAL A 102 -2.05 12.39 22.17
C VAL A 102 -2.77 13.72 22.38
N ALA A 103 -3.93 13.93 21.74
CA ALA A 103 -4.72 15.15 21.88
C ALA A 103 -5.39 15.27 23.27
N TYR A 104 -5.81 14.15 23.88
CA TYR A 104 -6.35 14.12 25.23
C TYR A 104 -5.26 14.05 26.32
N GLY A 105 -4.06 13.58 25.98
CA GLY A 105 -2.87 13.72 26.83
C GLY A 105 -2.33 15.15 26.78
N GLN A 106 -1.82 15.69 27.88
CA GLN A 106 -1.27 17.06 27.96
C GLN A 106 0.08 17.24 27.20
N GLN A 107 0.29 16.54 26.09
CA GLN A 107 1.45 16.70 25.19
C GLN A 107 1.10 17.75 24.12
N GLY A 108 1.80 18.87 24.13
CA GLY A 108 1.43 20.10 23.41
C GLY A 108 1.28 20.04 21.88
N PRO A 109 0.82 21.15 21.26
CA PRO A 109 0.33 21.26 19.88
C PRO A 109 1.36 20.94 18.77
N ARG A 110 2.65 20.79 19.10
CA ARG A 110 3.72 20.55 18.12
C ARG A 110 3.70 19.14 17.52
N VAL A 111 3.27 18.13 18.28
CA VAL A 111 3.20 16.72 17.81
C VAL A 111 1.95 16.50 16.95
N THR A 112 0.82 17.09 17.34
CA THR A 112 -0.43 17.08 16.57
C THR A 112 -0.24 17.67 15.17
N GLY A 113 0.55 18.74 15.04
CA GLY A 113 0.89 19.34 13.73
C GLY A 113 1.60 18.37 12.79
N THR A 114 2.58 17.61 13.27
CA THR A 114 3.30 16.60 12.48
C THR A 114 2.36 15.47 12.03
N CYS A 115 1.43 15.02 12.88
CA CYS A 115 0.43 14.02 12.52
C CYS A 115 -0.54 14.51 11.44
N VAL A 116 -1.01 15.75 11.52
CA VAL A 116 -1.93 16.33 10.52
C VAL A 116 -1.23 16.47 9.16
N LEU A 117 0.05 16.86 9.14
CA LEU A 117 0.86 16.84 7.93
C LEU A 117 0.97 15.44 7.32
N GLN A 118 1.11 14.41 8.16
CA GLN A 118 1.21 13.03 7.70
C GLN A 118 -0.11 12.52 7.10
N VAL A 119 -1.26 12.82 7.72
CA VAL A 119 -2.60 12.47 7.20
C VAL A 119 -2.94 13.22 5.91
N THR A 120 -2.60 14.51 5.84
CA THR A 120 -2.83 15.31 4.62
C THR A 120 -1.93 14.89 3.47
N ALA A 121 -0.67 14.52 3.75
CA ALA A 121 0.21 13.88 2.78
C ALA A 121 -0.35 12.52 2.32
N TRP A 122 -0.93 11.75 3.24
CA TRP A 122 -1.61 10.49 2.95
C TRP A 122 -2.77 10.69 1.98
N LEU A 123 -3.68 11.63 2.26
CA LEU A 123 -4.79 11.96 1.35
C LEU A 123 -4.27 12.36 -0.04
N ARG A 124 -3.23 13.22 -0.12
CA ARG A 124 -2.67 13.65 -1.41
C ARG A 124 -2.04 12.52 -2.23
N VAL A 125 -1.41 11.53 -1.58
CA VAL A 125 -0.81 10.37 -2.26
C VAL A 125 -1.88 9.36 -2.68
N SER A 126 -2.93 9.18 -1.90
CA SER A 126 -4.02 8.24 -2.20
C SER A 126 -4.97 8.72 -3.28
N LEU A 127 -5.23 10.04 -3.38
CA LEU A 127 -6.11 10.62 -4.40
C LEU A 127 -5.82 10.17 -5.85
N PRO A 128 -4.57 10.27 -6.36
CA PRO A 128 -4.26 9.85 -7.72
C PRO A 128 -4.34 8.33 -7.95
N LEU A 129 -4.25 7.52 -6.90
CA LEU A 129 -4.42 6.06 -6.98
C LEU A 129 -5.89 5.63 -7.08
N TRP A 130 -6.83 6.51 -6.70
CA TRP A 130 -8.28 6.27 -6.79
C TRP A 130 -8.96 6.95 -7.99
N GLY A 131 -8.20 7.65 -8.84
CA GLY A 131 -8.70 8.19 -10.10
C GLY A 131 -9.67 9.37 -9.98
N VAL A 132 -9.48 10.26 -8.99
CA VAL A 132 -10.10 11.60 -8.93
C VAL A 132 -9.16 12.66 -9.49
#